data_AF-A0A7W7SQC4-F1
#
_entry.id   AF-A0A7W7SQC4-F1
#
_cell.length_a   1.000
_cell.length_b   1.000
_cell.length_c   1.000
_cell.angle_alpha   90.00
_cell.angle_beta   90.00
_cell.angle_gamma   90.00
#
_symmetry.space_group_name_H-M   'P 1'
#
loop_
_entity.id
_entity.type
_entity.pdbx_description
1 polymer ?
#
loop_
_entity_poly.entity_id
_entity_poly.type
_entity_poly.pdbx_seq_one_letter_code
_entity_poly.pdbx_strand_id
1 'polypeptide(L)'
;MGSSREETTARRAVVITLHEIANDHAGGYREGFPRAAALAELAAVSTDPDLLAEAAAMHAVADNWYVVIAVDLLIEAGADQSLIDRHIDELGPYQPDQSASPIPGMSA
;
A
#
# COMPACT_ATOMS: atom_id res chain seq x y z
N MET A 1 5.47 2.99 -30.66
CA MET A 1 5.61 1.94 -29.63
C MET A 1 6.31 2.57 -28.42
N GLY A 2 5.53 3.19 -27.53
CA GLY A 2 6.00 3.90 -26.32
C GLY A 2 4.97 3.88 -25.18
N SER A 3 3.70 3.65 -25.53
CA SER A 3 2.53 3.71 -24.65
C SER A 3 2.61 2.81 -23.41
N SER A 4 3.07 1.57 -23.51
CA SER A 4 3.01 0.63 -22.36
C SER A 4 3.93 1.03 -21.20
N ARG A 5 5.05 1.70 -21.47
CA ARG A 5 6.00 2.13 -20.42
C ARG A 5 5.53 3.40 -19.72
N GLU A 6 4.99 4.34 -20.49
CA GLU A 6 4.41 5.59 -19.98
C GLU A 6 3.15 5.31 -19.16
N GLU A 7 2.29 4.40 -19.63
CA GLU A 7 1.10 3.93 -18.91
C GLU A 7 1.46 3.23 -17.60
N THR A 8 2.49 2.36 -17.61
CA THR A 8 3.01 1.74 -16.38
C THR A 8 3.56 2.78 -15.40
N THR A 9 4.23 3.81 -15.91
CA THR A 9 4.82 4.88 -15.07
C THR A 9 3.74 5.76 -14.47
N ALA A 10 2.73 6.14 -15.26
CA ALA A 10 1.57 6.89 -14.79
C ALA A 10 0.77 6.12 -13.74
N ARG A 11 0.52 4.82 -13.97
CA ARG A 11 -0.14 3.94 -13.00
C ARG A 11 0.61 3.91 -11.67
N ARG A 12 1.93 3.71 -11.72
CA ARG A 12 2.79 3.71 -10.52
C ARG A 12 2.76 5.05 -9.79
N ALA A 13 2.80 6.16 -10.51
CA ALA A 13 2.73 7.49 -9.88
C ALA A 13 1.41 7.68 -9.12
N VAL A 14 0.28 7.28 -9.71
CA VAL A 14 -1.05 7.34 -9.07
C VAL A 14 -1.07 6.49 -7.79
N VAL A 15 -0.59 5.24 -7.85
CA VAL A 15 -0.54 4.34 -6.69
C VAL A 15 0.32 4.91 -5.56
N ILE A 16 1.49 5.47 -5.88
CA ILE A 16 2.37 6.12 -4.88
C ILE A 16 1.66 7.31 -4.23
N THR A 17 0.98 8.15 -5.02
CA THR A 17 0.23 9.29 -4.48
C THR A 17 -0.91 8.85 -3.55
N LEU A 18 -1.68 7.82 -3.94
CA LEU A 18 -2.73 7.25 -3.08
C LEU A 18 -2.15 6.70 -1.77
N HIS A 19 -1.02 6.00 -1.85
CA HIS A 19 -0.30 5.46 -0.70
C HIS A 19 0.14 6.58 0.26
N GLU A 20 0.73 7.65 -0.26
CA GLU A 20 1.20 8.81 0.53
C GLU A 20 0.05 9.55 1.22
N ILE A 21 -1.06 9.82 0.51
CA ILE A 21 -2.26 10.46 1.08
C ILE A 21 -2.81 9.61 2.23
N ALA A 22 -2.97 8.30 2.02
CA ALA A 22 -3.47 7.40 3.05
C ALA A 22 -2.51 7.34 4.26
N ASN A 23 -1.20 7.36 4.03
CA ASN A 23 -0.18 7.37 5.09
C ASN A 23 -0.22 8.65 5.93
N ASP A 24 -0.31 9.81 5.27
CA ASP A 24 -0.32 11.12 5.94
C ASP A 24 -1.55 11.25 6.85
N HIS A 25 -2.73 10.86 6.34
CA HIS A 25 -3.95 10.86 7.13
C HIS A 25 -3.98 9.79 8.23
N ALA A 26 -3.32 8.63 8.04
CA ALA A 26 -3.19 7.63 9.09
C ALA A 26 -2.34 8.14 10.28
N GLY A 27 -1.28 8.91 10.01
CA GLY A 27 -0.49 9.59 11.05
C GLY A 27 -1.21 10.81 11.67
N GLY A 28 -2.10 11.45 10.90
CA GLY A 28 -2.85 12.66 11.25
C GLY A 28 -4.13 12.44 12.09
N TYR A 29 -4.54 11.20 12.34
CA TYR A 29 -5.70 10.86 13.21
C TYR A 29 -5.54 11.27 14.69
N ARG A 30 -4.56 12.10 15.01
CA ARG A 30 -4.26 12.56 16.36
C ARG A 30 -5.18 13.66 16.89
N GLU A 31 -5.83 14.46 16.06
CA GLU A 31 -6.88 15.41 16.50
C GLU A 31 -7.44 16.18 15.29
N GLY A 32 -8.72 15.99 14.96
CA GLY A 32 -9.49 16.98 14.18
C GLY A 32 -9.43 16.91 12.65
N PHE A 33 -8.72 15.97 12.02
CA PHE A 33 -8.79 15.80 10.56
C PHE A 33 -10.00 14.95 10.15
N PRO A 34 -10.97 15.47 9.37
CA PRO A 34 -12.18 14.73 9.06
C PRO A 34 -11.90 13.66 8.00
N ARG A 35 -12.21 12.40 8.35
CA ARG A 35 -12.22 11.23 7.45
C ARG A 35 -12.82 11.51 6.07
N ALA A 36 -13.83 12.37 5.99
CA ALA A 36 -14.45 12.79 4.74
C ALA A 36 -13.52 13.58 3.81
N ALA A 37 -12.61 14.40 4.35
CA ALA A 37 -11.61 15.11 3.55
C ALA A 37 -10.60 14.13 2.95
N ALA A 38 -10.13 13.15 3.73
CA ALA A 38 -9.22 12.13 3.25
C ALA A 38 -9.84 11.30 2.10
N LEU A 39 -11.12 10.92 2.22
CA LEU A 39 -11.84 10.23 1.14
C LEU A 39 -12.00 11.11 -0.10
N ALA A 40 -12.23 12.41 0.07
CA ALA A 40 -12.32 13.34 -1.05
C ALA A 40 -10.97 13.53 -1.76
N GLU A 41 -9.86 13.58 -1.02
CA GLU A 41 -8.51 13.68 -1.58
C GLU A 41 -8.11 12.41 -2.34
N LEU A 42 -8.42 11.23 -1.80
CA LEU A 42 -8.22 9.96 -2.51
C LEU A 42 -9.04 9.92 -3.81
N ALA A 43 -10.33 10.27 -3.75
CA ALA A 43 -11.20 10.29 -4.93
C ALA A 43 -10.78 11.32 -5.99
N ALA A 44 -10.09 12.40 -5.59
CA ALA A 44 -9.53 13.38 -6.53
C ALA A 44 -8.34 12.83 -7.32
N VAL A 45 -7.63 11.84 -6.77
CA VAL A 45 -6.52 11.15 -7.44
C VAL A 45 -7.05 9.99 -8.29
N SER A 46 -7.84 9.10 -7.70
CA SER A 46 -8.48 7.99 -8.40
C SER A 46 -9.63 7.39 -7.60
N THR A 47 -10.65 6.89 -8.30
CA THR A 47 -11.71 6.04 -7.75
C THR A 47 -11.63 4.60 -8.28
N ASP A 48 -10.52 4.25 -8.94
CA ASP A 48 -10.32 2.91 -9.48
C ASP A 48 -10.02 1.92 -8.33
N PRO A 49 -10.84 0.86 -8.16
CA PRO A 49 -10.70 -0.07 -7.04
C PRO A 49 -9.39 -0.88 -7.09
N ASP A 50 -8.81 -1.12 -8.27
CA ASP A 50 -7.53 -1.83 -8.41
C ASP A 50 -6.35 -0.97 -7.97
N LEU A 51 -6.34 0.32 -8.34
CA LEU A 51 -5.29 1.25 -7.92
C LEU A 51 -5.33 1.54 -6.42
N LEU A 52 -6.54 1.65 -5.86
CA LEU A 52 -6.74 1.78 -4.42
C LEU A 52 -6.31 0.50 -3.68
N ALA A 53 -6.62 -0.68 -4.24
CA ALA A 53 -6.21 -1.96 -3.66
C ALA A 53 -4.69 -2.18 -3.69
N GLU A 54 -4.00 -1.81 -4.78
CA GLU A 54 -2.54 -1.88 -4.85
C GLU A 54 -1.88 -0.95 -3.82
N ALA A 55 -2.38 0.28 -3.66
CA ALA A 55 -1.89 1.21 -2.64
C ALA A 55 -2.10 0.67 -1.21
N ALA A 56 -3.22 -0.02 -0.96
CA ALA A 56 -3.52 -0.66 0.32
C ALA A 56 -2.61 -1.87 0.57
N ALA A 57 -2.35 -2.68 -0.46
CA ALA A 57 -1.43 -3.81 -0.37
C ALA A 57 0.00 -3.36 -0.02
N MET A 58 0.46 -2.23 -0.59
CA MET A 58 1.76 -1.63 -0.22
C MET A 58 1.84 -1.27 1.28
N HIS A 59 0.73 -0.81 1.88
CA HIS A 59 0.64 -0.56 3.32
C HIS A 59 0.62 -1.85 4.14
N ALA A 60 -0.14 -2.85 3.70
CA ALA A 60 -0.26 -4.13 4.40
C ALA A 60 1.06 -4.93 4.48
N VAL A 61 1.95 -4.77 3.49
CA VAL A 61 3.29 -5.39 3.49
C VAL A 61 4.28 -4.62 4.38
N ALA A 62 4.00 -3.35 4.70
CA ALA A 62 4.84 -2.58 5.62
C ALA A 62 4.55 -2.99 7.08
N ASP A 63 5.55 -3.54 7.78
CA ASP A 63 5.44 -3.97 9.18
C ASP A 63 5.38 -2.77 10.15
N ASN A 64 4.25 -2.04 10.14
CA ASN A 64 4.04 -0.86 10.97
C ASN A 64 2.58 -0.75 11.43
N TRP A 65 2.34 -0.66 12.74
CA TRP A 65 1.01 -0.60 13.35
C TRP A 65 0.09 0.53 12.83
N TYR A 66 0.64 1.62 12.27
CA TYR A 66 -0.15 2.70 11.67
C TYR A 66 -0.77 2.33 10.31
N VAL A 67 -0.33 1.24 9.68
CA VAL A 67 -0.78 0.84 8.33
C VAL A 67 -2.22 0.35 8.31
N VAL A 68 -2.76 -0.12 9.45
CA VAL A 68 -4.15 -0.58 9.53
C VAL A 68 -5.13 0.56 9.21
N ILE A 69 -4.86 1.78 9.71
CA ILE A 69 -5.72 2.94 9.47
C ILE A 69 -5.66 3.37 8.00
N ALA A 70 -4.47 3.31 7.39
CA ALA A 70 -4.29 3.63 5.97
C ALA A 70 -5.02 2.62 5.08
N VAL A 71 -4.95 1.33 5.40
CA VAL A 71 -5.67 0.26 4.69
C VAL A 71 -7.18 0.43 4.84
N ASP A 72 -7.69 0.65 6.05
CA ASP A 72 -9.13 0.88 6.29
C ASP A 72 -9.65 2.08 5.48
N LEU A 73 -8.88 3.17 5.43
CA LEU A 73 -9.24 4.36 4.65
C LEU A 73 -9.33 4.07 3.14
N LEU A 74 -8.41 3.26 2.61
CA LEU A 74 -8.41 2.89 1.20
C LEU A 74 -9.57 1.94 0.85
N ILE A 75 -9.92 1.02 1.75
CA ILE A 75 -11.12 0.17 1.62
C ILE A 75 -12.38 1.04 1.57
N GLU A 76 -12.47 2.04 2.43
CA GLU A 76 -13.60 2.98 2.42
C GLU A 76 -13.66 3.87 1.19
N ALA A 77 -12.50 4.21 0.62
CA ALA A 77 -12.42 4.92 -0.66
C ALA A 77 -12.87 4.04 -1.85
N GLY A 78 -13.02 2.73 -1.64
CA GLY A 78 -13.52 1.78 -2.63
C GLY A 78 -12.51 0.70 -3.06
N ALA A 79 -11.40 0.52 -2.35
CA ALA A 79 -10.52 -0.62 -2.59
C ALA A 79 -11.26 -1.94 -2.38
N ASP A 80 -11.13 -2.85 -3.34
CA ASP A 80 -11.71 -4.19 -3.22
C ASP A 80 -10.78 -5.11 -2.40
N GLN A 81 -11.30 -5.71 -1.33
CA GLN A 81 -10.52 -6.57 -0.45
C GLN A 81 -9.89 -7.76 -1.17
N SER A 82 -10.58 -8.37 -2.14
CA SER A 82 -10.03 -9.51 -2.89
C SER A 82 -8.89 -9.08 -3.82
N LEU A 83 -8.90 -7.84 -4.31
CA LEU A 83 -7.77 -7.27 -5.04
C LEU A 83 -6.59 -6.93 -4.12
N ILE A 84 -6.86 -6.46 -2.90
CA ILE A 84 -5.80 -6.20 -1.89
C ILE A 84 -5.06 -7.50 -1.61
N ASP A 85 -5.78 -8.57 -1.27
CA ASP A 85 -5.19 -9.87 -0.96
C ASP A 85 -4.35 -10.40 -2.14
N ARG A 86 -4.87 -10.25 -3.36
CA ARG A 86 -4.15 -10.60 -4.59
C ARG A 86 -2.86 -9.80 -4.76
N HIS A 87 -2.90 -8.48 -4.56
CA HIS A 87 -1.71 -7.63 -4.68
C HIS A 87 -0.67 -7.95 -3.59
N ILE A 88 -1.10 -8.31 -2.39
CA ILE A 88 -0.19 -8.78 -1.32
C ILE A 88 0.52 -10.08 -1.76
N ASP A 89 -0.21 -11.04 -2.32
CA ASP A 89 0.37 -12.28 -2.85
C ASP A 89 1.36 -12.01 -4.00
N GLU A 90 1.05 -11.04 -4.89
CA GLU A 90 1.91 -10.64 -6.00
C GLU A 90 3.17 -9.88 -5.54
N LEU A 91 3.08 -9.06 -4.49
CA LEU A 91 4.22 -8.39 -3.84
C LEU A 91 5.14 -9.38 -3.13
N GLY A 92 4.62 -10.55 -2.78
CA GLY A 92 5.33 -11.64 -2.10
C GLY A 92 5.53 -11.37 -0.61
N PRO A 93 5.90 -12.39 0.19
CA PRO A 93 6.28 -12.17 1.57
C PRO A 93 7.50 -11.24 1.59
N TYR A 94 7.43 -10.16 2.39
CA TYR A 94 8.66 -9.53 2.88
C TYR A 94 9.42 -10.62 3.64
N GLN A 95 10.39 -11.26 2.99
CA GLN A 95 11.35 -12.09 3.70
C GLN A 95 12.31 -11.10 4.35
N PRO A 96 12.26 -10.88 5.68
CA PRO A 96 13.41 -10.32 6.34
C PRO A 96 14.54 -11.29 6.02
N ASP A 97 15.50 -10.79 5.25
CA ASP A 97 16.78 -11.41 4.92
C ASP A 97 17.08 -12.66 5.76
N GLN A 98 16.77 -13.85 5.23
CA GLN A 98 17.23 -15.12 5.81
C GLN A 98 18.74 -15.31 5.54
N SER A 99 19.54 -14.24 5.49
CA SER A 99 21.00 -14.34 5.57
C SER A 99 21.46 -14.55 7.02
N ALA A 100 20.77 -15.43 7.75
CA ALA A 100 21.43 -16.22 8.77
C ALA A 100 21.76 -17.58 8.14
N SER A 101 22.69 -17.56 7.19
CA SER A 101 23.41 -18.77 6.80
C SER A 101 23.81 -19.53 8.07
N PRO A 102 23.52 -20.83 8.22
CA PRO A 102 24.06 -21.58 9.33
C PRO A 102 25.59 -21.47 9.26
N ILE A 103 26.22 -20.92 10.30
CA ILE A 103 27.67 -20.86 10.40
C ILE A 103 28.17 -22.31 10.28
N PRO A 104 28.89 -22.70 9.22
CA PRO A 104 29.37 -24.06 9.09
C PRO A 104 30.63 -24.17 9.95
N GLY A 105 30.47 -24.67 11.18
CA GLY A 105 31.62 -24.77 12.09
C GLY A 105 31.30 -25.08 13.54
N MET A 106 30.48 -26.10 13.82
CA MET A 106 30.58 -26.82 15.11
C MET A 106 30.67 -28.31 14.82
N SER A 107 31.92 -28.75 14.65
CA SER A 107 32.30 -30.15 14.85
C SER A 107 32.07 -30.51 16.32
N ALA A 108 31.42 -31.65 16.55
CA ALA A 108 31.48 -32.37 17.82
C ALA A 108 32.78 -33.17 17.90
#